data_AF-A0A813HIY1-F1
#
_entry.id   AF-A0A813HIY1-F1
#
_cell.length_a   1.000
_cell.length_b   1.000
_cell.length_c   1.000
_cell.angle_alpha   90.00
_cell.angle_beta   90.00
_cell.angle_gamma   90.00
#
_symmetry.space_group_name_H-M   'P 1'
#
loop_
_entity.id
_entity.type
_entity.pdbx_description
1 polymer ?
#
loop_
_entity_poly.entity_id
_entity_poly.type
_entity_poly.pdbx_seq_one_letter_code
_entity_poly.pdbx_strand_id
1 'polypeptide(L)'
;MENRVLVEVRNDSEYTFVFDGEWLRSGEWKSDQSTQIEAKSLTVLELHSTNLVKGLACVLWWVDSEHVGVYLSIAVTNPRFGSPTFSA
;
A
#
# COMPACT_ATOMS: atom_id res chain seq x y z
N MET A 1 -14.01 -16.24 4.79
CA MET A 1 -12.78 -15.85 5.51
C MET A 1 -12.14 -14.69 4.77
N GLU A 2 -11.94 -13.55 5.42
CA GLU A 2 -11.33 -12.35 4.82
C GLU A 2 -9.81 -12.57 4.63
N ASN A 3 -9.25 -12.17 3.48
CA ASN A 3 -7.79 -12.11 3.28
C ASN A 3 -7.38 -10.64 3.46
N ARG A 4 -6.68 -10.33 4.56
CA ARG A 4 -6.37 -8.96 4.99
C ARG A 4 -4.86 -8.74 4.98
N VAL A 5 -4.43 -7.54 4.58
CA VAL A 5 -3.04 -7.09 4.69
C VAL A 5 -3.00 -5.72 5.35
N LEU A 6 -2.08 -5.56 6.31
CA LEU A 6 -1.71 -4.29 6.90
C LEU A 6 -0.33 -3.93 6.37
N VAL A 7 -0.18 -2.71 5.83
CA VAL A 7 1.11 -2.17 5.39
C VAL A 7 1.44 -1.01 6.31
N GLU A 8 2.50 -1.17 7.09
CA GLU A 8 3.01 -0.14 7.99
C GLU A 8 4.18 0.56 7.32
N VAL A 9 4.03 1.86 7.04
CA VAL A 9 5.06 2.69 6.44
C VAL A 9 5.58 3.66 7.47
N ARG A 10 6.81 3.43 7.93
CA ARG A 10 7.54 4.38 8.77
C ARG A 10 8.38 5.29 7.88
N ASN A 11 8.02 6.56 7.86
CA ASN A 11 8.74 7.57 7.11
C ASN A 11 9.73 8.30 8.02
N ASP A 12 10.99 7.86 8.02
CA ASP A 12 12.06 8.53 8.74
C ASP A 12 12.71 9.68 7.93
N SER A 13 12.21 10.01 6.74
CA SER A 13 12.69 11.13 5.92
C SER A 13 12.05 12.47 6.33
N GLU A 14 12.48 13.56 5.68
CA GLU A 14 11.86 14.89 5.81
C GLU A 14 10.77 15.14 4.74
N TYR A 15 10.51 14.17 3.86
CA TYR A 15 9.56 14.33 2.75
C TYR A 15 8.17 13.89 3.15
N THR A 16 7.16 14.54 2.58
CA THR A 16 5.76 14.14 2.70
C THR A 16 5.30 13.56 1.37
N PHE A 17 4.82 12.32 1.42
CA PHE A 17 4.44 11.58 0.22
C PHE A 17 2.93 11.59 0.04
N VAL A 18 2.48 12.14 -1.09
CA VAL A 18 1.07 12.19 -1.48
C VAL A 18 0.75 10.99 -2.35
N PHE A 19 -0.40 10.38 -2.08
CA PHE A 19 -0.88 9.22 -2.83
C PHE A 19 -1.11 9.61 -4.29
N ASP A 20 -0.41 8.93 -5.20
CA ASP A 20 -0.43 9.23 -6.64
C ASP A 20 -1.19 8.15 -7.43
N GLY A 21 -1.24 6.93 -6.90
CA GLY A 21 -2.15 5.94 -7.44
C GLY A 21 -1.86 4.52 -7.00
N GLU A 22 -2.61 3.62 -7.62
CA GLU A 22 -2.51 2.19 -7.40
C GLU A 22 -2.78 1.40 -8.66
N TRP A 23 -2.32 0.16 -8.61
CA TRP A 23 -2.78 -0.90 -9.46
C TRP A 23 -3.19 -2.11 -8.61
N LEU A 24 -4.49 -2.26 -8.39
CA LEU A 24 -5.09 -3.40 -7.72
C LEU A 24 -5.44 -4.49 -8.74
N ARG A 25 -4.65 -5.56 -8.79
CA ARG A 25 -5.00 -6.75 -9.60
C ARG A 25 -6.08 -7.59 -8.93
N SER A 26 -6.09 -7.63 -7.59
CA SER A 26 -7.14 -8.25 -6.78
C SER A 26 -7.13 -7.70 -5.36
N GLY A 27 -8.30 -7.61 -4.75
CA GLY A 27 -8.50 -6.94 -3.45
C GLY A 27 -8.99 -5.52 -3.63
N GLU A 28 -9.22 -4.85 -2.51
CA GLU A 28 -9.72 -3.48 -2.40
C GLU A 28 -9.20 -2.83 -1.11
N TRP A 29 -9.29 -1.51 -1.04
CA TRP A 29 -9.00 -0.78 0.18
C TRP A 29 -10.06 -1.04 1.24
N LYS A 30 -9.60 -1.11 2.48
CA LYS A 30 -10.47 -1.14 3.65
C LYS A 30 -10.34 0.12 4.51
N SER A 31 -9.17 0.77 4.49
CA SER A 31 -8.97 2.14 5.00
C SER A 31 -9.24 3.19 3.91
N ASP A 32 -9.20 4.48 4.28
CA ASP A 32 -9.29 5.56 3.31
C ASP A 32 -8.13 5.52 2.31
N GLN A 33 -8.48 5.55 1.03
CA GLN A 33 -7.55 5.44 -0.11
C GLN A 33 -6.61 6.65 -0.24
N SER A 34 -7.01 7.82 0.26
CA SER A 34 -6.28 9.09 0.15
C SER A 34 -5.25 9.28 1.27
N THR A 35 -4.54 8.23 1.68
CA THR A 35 -3.63 8.31 2.81
C THR A 35 -2.29 8.93 2.39
N GLN A 36 -2.07 10.18 2.81
CA GLN A 36 -0.77 10.85 2.79
C GLN A 36 0.17 10.22 3.82
N ILE A 37 1.46 10.11 3.49
CA ILE A 37 2.50 9.63 4.40
C ILE A 37 3.32 10.84 4.81
N GLU A 38 3.02 11.39 5.99
CA GLU A 38 3.70 12.57 6.52
C GLU A 38 5.18 12.28 6.82
N ALA A 39 6.01 13.32 6.70
CA ALA A 39 7.38 13.29 7.22
C ALA A 39 7.39 12.88 8.71
N LYS A 40 8.39 12.09 9.11
CA LYS A 40 8.60 11.66 10.52
C LYS A 40 7.40 10.95 11.16
N SER A 41 6.61 10.23 10.36
CA SER A 41 5.38 9.59 10.82
C SER A 41 5.37 8.07 10.59
N LEU A 42 4.40 7.42 11.22
CA LEU A 42 4.01 6.04 10.93
C LEU A 42 2.60 6.05 10.35
N THR A 43 2.46 5.53 9.14
CA THR A 43 1.18 5.38 8.45
C THR A 43 0.84 3.91 8.33
N VAL A 44 -0.43 3.56 8.58
CA VAL A 44 -0.94 2.19 8.44
C VAL A 44 -2.01 2.16 7.36
N LEU A 45 -1.79 1.33 6.36
CA LEU A 45 -2.70 1.12 5.25
C LEU A 45 -3.37 -0.25 5.41
N GLU A 46 -4.67 -0.32 5.17
CA GLU A 46 -5.42 -1.56 5.25
C GLU A 46 -6.07 -1.92 3.93
N LEU A 47 -5.73 -3.10 3.44
CA LEU A 47 -6.30 -3.68 2.23
C LEU A 47 -6.87 -5.06 2.54
N HIS A 48 -7.90 -5.44 1.80
CA HIS A 48 -8.50 -6.75 1.96
C HIS A 48 -9.02 -7.34 0.65
N SER A 49 -9.34 -8.62 0.67
CA SER A 49 -10.07 -9.31 -0.36
C SER A 49 -11.18 -10.14 0.27
N THR A 50 -12.41 -9.81 -0.08
CA THR A 50 -13.63 -10.55 0.28
C THR A 50 -13.88 -11.73 -0.67
N ASN A 51 -13.16 -11.80 -1.79
CA ASN A 51 -13.29 -12.86 -2.78
C ASN A 51 -12.82 -14.21 -2.21
N LEU A 52 -13.62 -15.26 -2.38
CA LEU A 52 -13.34 -16.59 -1.84
C LEU A 52 -12.16 -17.31 -2.52
N VAL A 53 -11.88 -16.98 -3.78
CA VAL A 53 -10.89 -17.69 -4.62
C VAL A 53 -9.64 -16.84 -4.85
N LYS A 54 -9.80 -15.51 -4.91
CA LYS A 54 -8.68 -14.57 -5.12
C LYS A 54 -8.14 -14.06 -3.78
N GLY A 55 -6.82 -13.91 -3.72
CA GLY A 55 -6.15 -13.21 -2.62
C GLY A 55 -6.13 -11.70 -2.85
N LEU A 56 -5.06 -11.07 -2.40
CA LEU A 56 -4.76 -9.66 -2.62
C LEU A 56 -3.47 -9.54 -3.43
N ALA A 57 -3.44 -8.62 -4.40
CA ALA A 57 -2.27 -8.32 -5.22
C ALA A 57 -2.35 -6.89 -5.72
N CYS A 58 -1.38 -6.06 -5.34
CA CYS A 58 -1.38 -4.65 -5.68
C CYS A 58 0.01 -4.04 -5.80
N VAL A 59 0.07 -2.91 -6.48
CA VAL A 59 1.16 -1.93 -6.38
C VAL A 59 0.52 -0.61 -5.96
N LEU A 60 1.11 0.05 -4.96
CA LEU A 60 0.67 1.34 -4.44
C LEU A 60 1.84 2.31 -4.60
N TRP A 61 1.60 3.56 -4.99
CA TRP A 61 2.69 4.53 -5.09
C TRP A 61 2.29 5.93 -4.66
N TRP A 62 3.32 6.62 -4.17
CA TRP A 62 3.25 7.99 -3.71
C TRP A 62 4.40 8.79 -4.33
N VAL A 63 4.18 10.09 -4.42
CA VAL A 63 5.16 11.07 -4.88
C VAL A 63 5.40 12.08 -3.78
N ASP A 64 6.64 12.55 -3.66
CA ASP A 64 6.88 13.73 -2.84
C ASP A 64 6.17 14.95 -3.47
N SER A 65 5.42 15.68 -2.66
CA SER A 65 4.66 16.84 -3.14
C SER A 65 5.53 18.03 -3.50
N GLU A 66 6.75 18.11 -2.96
CA GLU A 66 7.62 19.28 -3.09
C GLU A 66 8.79 19.07 -4.05
N HIS A 67 9.38 17.87 -4.08
CA HIS A 67 10.55 17.57 -4.91
C HIS A 67 10.21 16.62 -6.05
N VAL A 68 10.53 17.06 -7.27
CA VAL A 68 10.38 16.22 -8.47
C VAL A 68 11.39 15.07 -8.42
N GLY A 69 10.92 13.85 -8.71
CA GLY A 69 11.79 12.69 -8.90
C GLY A 69 11.89 11.74 -7.70
N VAL A 70 11.20 12.02 -6.59
CA VAL A 70 11.18 11.14 -5.41
C VAL A 70 9.85 10.38 -5.36
N TYR A 71 9.94 9.06 -5.46
CA TYR A 71 8.80 8.15 -5.50
C TYR A 71 8.96 7.07 -4.44
N LEU A 72 7.85 6.71 -3.80
CA LEU A 72 7.73 5.51 -2.99
C LEU A 72 6.75 4.57 -3.68
N SER A 73 7.14 3.31 -3.90
CA SER A 73 6.26 2.31 -4.52
C SER A 73 6.32 1.03 -3.73
N ILE A 74 5.17 0.52 -3.30
CA ILE A 74 5.07 -0.72 -2.51
C ILE A 74 4.26 -1.73 -3.32
N ALA A 75 4.87 -2.87 -3.63
CA ALA A 75 4.21 -4.01 -4.25
C ALA A 75 3.93 -5.08 -3.19
N VAL A 76 2.70 -5.58 -3.15
CA VAL A 76 2.26 -6.57 -2.18
C VAL A 76 1.44 -7.65 -2.85
N THR A 77 1.68 -8.91 -2.46
CA THR A 77 0.78 -10.01 -2.73
C THR A 77 0.52 -10.82 -1.47
N ASN A 78 -0.74 -11.17 -1.24
CA ASN A 78 -1.17 -12.09 -0.22
C ASN A 78 -2.16 -13.09 -0.85
N PRO A 79 -1.65 -14.13 -1.52
CA PRO A 79 -2.51 -15.09 -2.22
C PRO A 79 -3.32 -15.93 -1.23
N ARG A 80 -4.43 -16.51 -1.70
CA ARG A 80 -5.21 -17.49 -0.90
C ARG A 80 -4.45 -18.80 -0.68
N PHE A 81 -3.63 -19.17 -1.66
CA PHE A 81 -2.83 -20.38 -1.65
C PHE A 81 -1.38 -19.98 -1.95
N GLY A 82 -0.46 -20.41 -1.09
CA GLY A 82 0.95 -20.02 -1.15
C GLY A 82 1.31 -18.99 -0.07
N SER A 83 2.44 -18.31 -0.26
CA SER A 83 3.01 -17.39 0.72
C SER A 83 2.85 -15.94 0.28
N PRO A 84 2.65 -15.01 1.23
CA PRO A 84 2.68 -13.58 0.92
C PRO A 84 4.09 -13.14 0.53
N THR A 85 4.17 -12.13 -0.35
CA THR A 85 5.43 -11.50 -0.76
C THR A 85 5.25 -10.00 -0.92
N PHE A 86 6.32 -9.23 -0.74
CA PHE A 86 6.30 -7.78 -0.91
C PHE A 86 7.65 -7.24 -1.40
N SER A 87 7.64 -6.02 -1.94
CA SER A 87 8.82 -5.20 -2.29
C SER A 87 8.47 -3.73 -2.12
N ALA A 88 9.45 -2.89 -1.78
CA ALA A 88 9.30 -1.45 -1.64
C ALA A 88 10.55 -0.72 -2.14
#